data_AF-A0A3Q0JA67-F1
#
_entry.id   AF-A0A3Q0JA67-F1
#
_cell.length_a   1.000
_cell.length_b   1.000
_cell.length_c   1.000
_cell.angle_alpha   90.00
_cell.angle_beta   90.00
_cell.angle_gamma   90.00
#
_symmetry.space_group_name_H-M   'P 1'
#
loop_
_entity.id
_entity.type
_entity.pdbx_description
1 polymer ?
#
loop_
_entity_poly.entity_id
_entity_poly.type
_entity_poly.pdbx_seq_one_letter_code
_entity_poly.pdbx_strand_id
1 'polypeptide(L)' 'MPRPDAFRYKFVCYACDNYNTYMSSNIKKHLYIHLNDKPYECTYCGYKCRDSQTLKVHLKRIHSLG' A
#
# COMPACT_ATOMS: atom_id res chain seq x y z
N MET A 1 16.70 -13.97 -9.91
CA MET A 1 17.09 -13.20 -11.12
C MET A 1 16.03 -12.13 -11.33
N PRO A 2 16.37 -10.83 -11.41
CA PRO A 2 15.38 -9.80 -11.65
C PRO A 2 14.71 -10.03 -13.01
N ARG A 3 13.40 -9.79 -13.09
CA ARG A 3 12.63 -9.95 -14.34
C ARG A 3 13.22 -9.03 -15.43
N PRO A 4 13.27 -9.46 -16.70
CA PRO A 4 13.84 -8.68 -17.80
C PRO A 4 13.20 -7.28 -17.97
N ASP A 5 11.97 -7.10 -17.51
CA ASP A 5 11.24 -5.82 -17.57
C ASP A 5 11.51 -4.88 -16.37
N ALA A 6 12.30 -5.29 -15.38
CA ALA A 6 12.54 -4.51 -14.17
C ALA A 6 13.20 -3.16 -14.45
N PHE A 7 14.01 -3.06 -15.51
CA PHE A 7 14.65 -1.82 -15.95
C PHE A 7 13.66 -0.71 -16.33
N ARG A 8 12.42 -1.08 -16.67
CA ARG A 8 11.38 -0.10 -16.97
C ARG A 8 10.97 0.66 -15.70
N TYR A 9 10.98 0.02 -14.53
CA TYR A 9 10.43 0.57 -13.29
C TYR A 9 11.52 1.19 -12.41
N LYS A 10 11.25 2.39 -11.87
CA LYS A 10 12.22 3.12 -11.04
C LYS A 10 12.42 2.52 -9.64
N PHE A 11 11.40 1.88 -9.08
CA PHE A 11 11.41 1.31 -7.74
C PHE A 11 11.00 -0.16 -7.79
N VAL A 12 11.85 -1.02 -7.24
CA VAL A 12 11.64 -2.47 -7.16
C VAL A 12 11.56 -2.87 -5.70
N CYS A 13 10.64 -3.78 -5.36
CA CYS A 13 10.61 -4.33 -4.01
C CYS A 13 11.82 -5.24 -3.79
N TYR A 14 12.53 -5.03 -2.69
CA TYR A 14 13.65 -5.90 -2.31
C TYR A 14 13.20 -7.16 -1.56
N ALA A 15 11.97 -7.17 -1.04
CA ALA A 15 11.41 -8.27 -0.26
C ALA A 15 10.52 -9.21 -1.08
N CYS A 16 10.22 -8.88 -2.34
CA CYS A 16 9.58 -9.79 -3.29
C CYS A 16 9.84 -9.41 -4.75
N ASP A 17 9.82 -10.41 -5.64
CA ASP A 17 10.05 -10.23 -7.08
C ASP A 17 8.78 -9.87 -7.88
N ASN A 18 7.63 -9.75 -7.20
CA ASN A 18 6.32 -9.60 -7.84
C ASN A 18 5.78 -8.17 -7.80
N TYR A 19 6.56 -7.20 -7.33
CA TYR A 19 6.14 -5.81 -7.26
C TYR A 19 7.23 -4.83 -7.67
N ASN A 20 6.91 -4.00 -8.65
CA ASN A 20 7.71 -2.88 -9.10
C ASN A 20 6.80 -1.70 -9.48
N THR A 21 7.33 -0.49 -9.41
CA THR A 21 6.55 0.74 -9.65
C THR A 21 7.46 1.90 -10.06
N TYR A 22 6.86 2.94 -10.64
CA TYR A 22 7.56 4.18 -10.98
C TYR A 22 7.49 5.23 -9.86
N MET A 23 6.58 5.04 -8.90
CA MET A 23 6.32 6.02 -7.85
C MET A 23 6.92 5.58 -6.51
N SER A 24 7.68 6.47 -5.89
CA SER A 24 8.29 6.22 -4.57
C SER A 24 7.24 6.04 -3.47
N SER A 25 6.10 6.73 -3.57
CA SER A 25 4.98 6.60 -2.63
C SER A 25 4.36 5.20 -2.68
N ASN A 26 4.25 4.61 -3.86
CA ASN A 26 3.65 3.29 -4.04
C ASN A 26 4.55 2.18 -3.48
N ILE A 27 5.87 2.26 -3.71
CA ILE A 27 6.78 1.26 -3.12
C ILE A 27 6.81 1.36 -1.60
N LYS A 28 6.81 2.56 -1.02
CA LYS A 28 6.72 2.74 0.44
C LYS A 28 5.46 2.10 1.02
N LYS A 29 4.30 2.34 0.40
CA LYS A 29 3.03 1.73 0.82
C LYS A 29 3.06 0.20 0.67
N HIS A 30 3.64 -0.31 -0.41
CA HIS A 30 3.78 -1.74 -0.63
C HIS A 30 4.61 -2.41 0.47
N LEU A 31 5.69 -1.78 0.94
CA LEU A 31 6.54 -2.34 1.99
C LEU A 31 5.80 -2.59 3.31
N TYR A 32 4.69 -1.89 3.60
CA TYR A 32 3.84 -2.20 4.76
C TYR A 32 3.23 -3.61 4.73
N ILE A 33 3.15 -4.25 3.54
CA ILE A 33 2.72 -5.65 3.44
C ILE A 33 3.76 -6.58 4.08
N HIS A 34 5.04 -6.32 3.83
CA HIS A 34 6.15 -7.11 4.37
C HIS A 34 6.35 -6.88 5.86
N LEU A 35 6.16 -5.64 6.32
CA LEU A 35 6.22 -5.29 7.75
C LEU A 35 4.96 -5.74 8.52
N ASN A 36 3.95 -6.23 7.81
CA ASN A 36 2.59 -6.46 8.30
C ASN A 36 1.98 -5.25 9.04
N ASP A 37 2.49 -4.06 8.75
CA ASP A 37 2.06 -2.82 9.36
C ASP A 37 0.81 -2.29 8.66
N LYS A 38 -0.03 -1.57 9.40
CA LYS A 38 -1.28 -0.96 8.93
C LYS A 38 -1.44 0.38 9.64
N PRO A 39 -0.70 1.42 9.20
CA PRO A 39 -0.64 2.69 9.91
C PRO A 39 -1.95 3.48 9.89
N TYR A 40 -2.89 3.13 9.02
CA TYR A 40 -4.17 3.83 8.90
C TYR A 40 -5.27 3.04 9.60
N GLU A 41 -5.68 3.53 10.76
CA GLU A 41 -6.75 2.96 11.58
C GLU A 41 -8.02 3.80 11.49
N CYS A 42 -9.15 3.12 11.40
CA CYS A 42 -10.46 3.77 11.50
C CYS A 42 -10.69 4.20 12.95
N THR A 43 -11.17 5.43 13.14
CA THR A 43 -11.48 5.96 14.48
C THR A 43 -12.82 5.47 15.02
N TYR A 44 -13.66 4.88 14.18
CA TYR A 44 -15.03 4.45 14.53
C TYR A 44 -15.13 2.93 14.70
N CYS A 45 -14.17 2.16 14.18
CA CYS A 45 -14.11 0.71 14.34
C CYS A 45 -12.66 0.23 14.30
N GLY A 46 -12.40 -1.03 14.65
CA GLY A 46 -11.04 -1.61 14.65
C GLY A 46 -10.42 -1.87 13.26
N TYR A 47 -10.97 -1.32 12.18
CA TYR A 47 -10.46 -1.55 10.83
C TYR A 47 -9.13 -0.83 10.61
N LYS A 48 -8.12 -1.56 10.14
CA LYS A 48 -6.80 -1.02 9.79
C LYS A 48 -6.42 -1.33 8.36
N CYS A 49 -5.77 -0.39 7.69
CA CYS A 49 -5.30 -0.54 6.31
C CYS A 49 -3.94 0.15 6.09
N ARG A 50 -3.34 -0.10 4.92
CA ARG A 50 -1.98 0.33 4.55
C ARG A 50 -1.96 1.62 3.73
N ASP A 51 -3.13 2.12 3.37
CA ASP A 51 -3.28 3.22 2.43
C ASP A 51 -4.42 4.16 2.85
N SER A 52 -4.15 5.47 2.83
CA SER A 52 -5.09 6.49 3.26
C SER A 52 -6.31 6.63 2.35
N GLN A 53 -6.18 6.37 1.05
CA GLN A 53 -7.32 6.39 0.13
C GLN A 53 -8.27 5.23 0.45
N THR A 54 -7.71 4.07 0.79
CA THR A 54 -8.48 2.92 1.28
C THR A 54 -9.26 3.26 2.54
N LEU A 55 -8.63 3.94 3.52
CA LEU A 55 -9.33 4.39 4.73
C LEU A 55 -10.45 5.37 4.40
N LYS A 56 -10.22 6.36 3.51
CA LYS A 56 -11.27 7.30 3.09
C LYS A 56 -12.47 6.60 2.46
N VAL A 57 -12.22 5.63 1.58
CA VAL A 57 -13.30 4.84 0.96
C VAL A 57 -14.03 4.01 2.01
N HIS A 58 -13.31 3.42 2.97
CA HIS A 58 -13.91 2.71 4.10
C HIS A 58 -14.82 3.63 4.93
N LEU A 59 -14.33 4.82 5.31
CA LEU A 59 -15.12 5.80 6.07
C LEU A 59 -16.40 6.20 5.31
N LYS A 60 -16.30 6.43 4.00
CA LYS A 60 -17.45 6.79 3.16
C LYS A 60 -18.45 5.63 2.98
N ARG A 61 -17.98 4.39 2.89
CA ARG A 61 -18.85 3.24 2.58
C ARG A 61 -19.44 2.55 3.80
N ILE A 62 -18.68 2.51 4.89
CA ILE A 62 -19.05 1.77 6.11
C ILE A 62 -19.62 2.71 7.16
N HIS A 63 -19.12 3.95 7.22
CA HIS A 63 -19.56 4.94 8.20
C HIS A 63 -20.30 6.12 7.56
N SER A 64 -20.39 6.19 6.23
CA SER A 64 -20.97 7.32 5.51
C SER A 64 -20.33 8.68 5.86
N LEU A 65 -19.05 8.66 6.24
CA LEU A 65 -18.26 9.84 6.61
C LEU A 65 -17.40 10.26 5.43
N GLY A 66 -17.57 11.48 4.94
CA GLY A 66 -16.98 11.94 3.69
C GLY A 66 -16.70 13.41 3.61
#